data_AF-A0A0T1W5J7-F1
#
_entry.id   AF-A0A0T1W5J7-F1
#
_cell.length_a   1.000
_cell.length_b   1.000
_cell.length_c   1.000
_cell.angle_alpha   90.00
_cell.angle_beta   90.00
_cell.angle_gamma   90.00
#
_symmetry.space_group_name_H-M   'P 1'
#
loop_
_entity.id
_entity.type
_entity.pdbx_description
1 polymer ?
#
loop_
_entity_poly.entity_id
_entity_poly.type
_entity_poly.pdbx_seq_one_letter_code
_entity_poly.pdbx_strand_id
1 'polypeptide(L)'
;MCNPEDCEPRTSGTPPQEQIDADDRTVGQRNHDALIAIGRSVLASGELGQHNGLPVTVIVTTTLQDLEAARGSGVTGGGSLLPMADVIRMASHAHHYLAVFDKHTNEALYLGRSKRLASVGQRIMLHARDRGCTKPGCTVPGYGTQVHHTNGWAVFACGGDNRLAEEGWTVTVGPDGVQWIPPPAIDVGQARLNYLHHPERLLVEPGDESAA
;
A
#
# COMPACT_ATOMS: atom_id res chain seq x y z
N MET A 1 2.68 32.14 3.95
CA MET A 1 1.54 31.24 4.26
C MET A 1 1.78 29.89 3.62
N CYS A 2 1.47 28.81 4.33
CA CYS A 2 1.59 27.42 3.89
C CYS A 2 2.96 27.10 3.28
N ASN A 3 4.06 27.70 3.78
CA ASN A 3 5.39 27.41 3.28
C ASN A 3 5.89 26.08 3.86
N PRO A 4 6.06 25.02 3.05
CA PRO A 4 6.54 23.74 3.56
C PRO A 4 7.98 23.79 4.08
N GLU A 5 8.75 24.83 3.72
CA GLU A 5 10.14 25.00 4.17
C GLU A 5 10.25 25.66 5.56
N ASP A 6 9.17 26.27 6.06
CA ASP A 6 9.14 26.81 7.42
C ASP A 6 9.12 25.65 8.44
N CYS A 7 9.82 25.79 9.58
CA CYS A 7 9.72 24.83 10.68
C CYS A 7 8.28 24.72 11.23
N GLU A 8 7.54 25.83 11.23
CA GLU A 8 6.12 25.88 11.56
C GLU A 8 5.34 26.58 10.44
N PRO A 9 4.90 25.83 9.41
CA PRO A 9 4.13 26.37 8.30
C PRO A 9 2.79 26.93 8.78
N ARG A 10 2.59 28.25 8.65
CA ARG A 10 1.31 28.89 9.02
C ARG A 10 0.24 28.59 7.98
N THR A 11 -0.78 27.82 8.37
CA THR A 11 -1.93 27.45 7.52
C THR A 11 -3.17 28.31 7.78
N SER A 12 -3.19 29.08 8.86
CA SER A 12 -4.24 30.04 9.19
C SER A 12 -3.67 31.35 9.75
N GLY A 13 -4.41 32.45 9.61
CA GLY A 13 -3.99 33.78 10.05
C GLY A 13 -2.88 34.39 9.20
N THR A 14 -2.20 35.40 9.73
CA THR A 14 -1.05 36.06 9.08
C THR A 14 0.25 35.46 9.62
N PRO A 15 1.22 35.08 8.76
CA PRO A 15 2.53 34.62 9.23
C PRO A 15 3.30 35.71 9.98
N PRO A 16 4.27 35.36 10.85
CA PRO A 16 5.23 36.31 11.39
C PRO A 16 5.98 37.05 10.29
N GLN A 17 6.36 38.30 10.55
CA GLN A 17 7.04 39.15 9.57
C GLN A 17 8.33 38.51 9.02
N GLU A 18 9.09 37.81 9.86
CA GLU A 18 10.28 37.07 9.46
C GLU A 18 10.00 36.01 8.37
N GLN A 19 8.91 35.24 8.51
CA GLN A 19 8.50 34.27 7.49
C GLN A 19 8.06 34.96 6.19
N ILE A 20 7.46 36.15 6.29
CA ILE A 20 7.03 36.93 5.11
C ILE A 20 8.26 37.45 4.35
N ASP A 21 9.24 37.97 5.07
CA ASP A 21 10.44 38.58 4.48
C ASP A 21 11.38 37.51 3.88
N ALA A 22 11.40 36.30 4.45
CA ALA A 22 12.20 35.17 3.96
C ALA A 22 11.54 34.35 2.83
N ASP A 23 10.26 34.59 2.52
CA ASP A 23 9.50 33.82 1.50
C ASP A 23 9.91 34.25 0.08
N ASP A 24 10.84 33.51 -0.52
CA ASP A 24 11.35 33.73 -1.88
C ASP A 24 10.53 33.04 -2.99
N ARG A 25 9.45 32.33 -2.60
CA ARG A 25 8.63 31.54 -3.52
C ARG A 25 7.87 32.42 -4.50
N THR A 26 7.77 31.95 -5.73
CA THR A 26 6.93 32.56 -6.76
C THR A 26 5.44 32.47 -6.42
N VAL A 27 4.62 33.31 -7.06
CA VAL A 27 3.15 33.24 -6.95
C VAL A 27 2.63 31.84 -7.32
N GLY A 28 3.21 31.20 -8.32
CA GLY A 28 2.85 29.84 -8.74
C GLY A 28 3.10 28.80 -7.63
N GLN A 29 4.28 28.84 -7.01
CA GLN A 29 4.62 27.96 -5.87
C GLN A 29 3.71 28.23 -4.67
N ARG A 30 3.45 29.49 -4.33
CA ARG A 30 2.52 29.86 -3.25
C ARG A 30 1.10 29.35 -3.50
N ASN A 31 0.61 29.46 -4.73
CA ASN A 31 -0.71 28.94 -5.11
C ASN A 31 -0.76 27.40 -5.06
N HIS A 32 0.30 26.74 -5.52
CA HIS A 32 0.44 25.29 -5.42
C HIS A 32 0.37 24.82 -3.96
N ASP A 33 1.15 25.45 -3.08
CA ASP A 33 1.20 25.07 -1.67
C ASP A 33 -0.13 25.37 -0.94
N ALA A 34 -0.79 26.47 -1.32
CA ALA A 34 -2.14 26.78 -0.84
C ALA A 34 -3.16 25.71 -1.26
N LEU A 35 -3.12 25.25 -2.52
CA LEU A 35 -3.98 24.17 -3.00
C LEU A 35 -3.74 22.86 -2.23
N ILE A 36 -2.48 22.51 -1.99
CA ILE A 36 -2.11 21.35 -1.15
C ILE A 36 -2.65 21.51 0.27
N ALA A 37 -2.52 22.69 0.88
CA ALA A 37 -2.99 22.95 2.23
C ALA A 37 -4.51 22.82 2.35
N ILE A 38 -5.27 23.37 1.38
CA ILE A 38 -6.72 23.23 1.30
C ILE A 38 -7.10 21.75 1.18
N GLY A 39 -6.48 21.02 0.24
CA GLY A 39 -6.76 19.60 0.04
C GLY A 39 -6.50 18.76 1.30
N ARG A 40 -5.37 19.00 1.98
CA ARG A 40 -5.06 18.34 3.26
C ARG A 40 -6.08 18.66 4.34
N SER A 41 -6.47 19.93 4.48
CA SER A 41 -7.46 20.34 5.49
C SER A 41 -8.81 19.66 5.26
N VAL A 42 -9.25 19.53 4.01
CA VAL A 42 -10.51 18.88 3.66
C VAL A 42 -10.42 17.36 3.87
N LEU A 43 -9.32 16.71 3.46
CA LEU A 43 -9.13 15.28 3.64
C LEU A 43 -8.99 14.89 5.13
N ALA A 44 -8.39 15.76 5.94
CA ALA A 44 -8.20 15.55 7.38
C ALA A 44 -9.40 16.00 8.23
N SER A 45 -10.44 16.62 7.65
CA SER A 45 -11.57 17.15 8.42
C SER A 45 -12.41 16.06 9.11
N GLY A 46 -12.33 14.82 8.62
CA GLY A 46 -13.17 13.71 9.09
C GLY A 46 -14.63 13.78 8.62
N GLU A 47 -15.00 14.80 7.84
CA GLU A 47 -16.37 15.01 7.34
C GLU A 47 -16.62 14.35 5.98
N LEU A 48 -15.56 13.83 5.34
CA LEU A 48 -15.67 13.12 4.07
C LEU A 48 -16.14 11.67 4.26
N GLY A 49 -16.74 11.10 3.21
CA GLY A 49 -17.14 9.69 3.19
C GLY A 49 -15.97 8.71 3.24
N GLN A 50 -16.27 7.44 3.47
CA GLN A 50 -15.28 6.35 3.44
C GLN A 50 -15.24 5.68 2.06
N HIS A 51 -14.06 5.32 1.60
CA HIS A 51 -13.88 4.45 0.44
C HIS A 51 -13.39 3.08 0.92
N ASN A 52 -14.16 2.02 0.67
CA ASN A 52 -13.81 0.67 1.11
C ASN A 52 -13.52 0.55 2.64
N GLY A 53 -14.25 1.31 3.46
CA GLY A 53 -14.13 1.25 4.93
C GLY A 53 -12.86 1.91 5.49
N LEU A 54 -12.10 2.63 4.65
CA LEU A 54 -11.03 3.53 5.07
C LEU A 54 -11.46 4.98 4.78
N PRO A 55 -11.15 5.95 5.65
CA PRO A 55 -11.04 7.34 5.17
C PRO A 55 -10.04 7.35 4.01
N VAL A 56 -10.13 8.29 3.07
CA VAL A 56 -9.21 8.34 1.90
C VAL A 56 -7.76 8.38 2.40
N THR A 57 -7.13 7.20 2.46
CA THR A 57 -5.85 6.96 3.12
C THR A 57 -4.92 6.37 2.08
N VAL A 58 -3.74 6.97 1.92
CA VAL A 58 -2.69 6.37 1.12
C VAL A 58 -1.99 5.33 1.98
N ILE A 59 -2.06 4.07 1.58
CA ILE A 59 -1.28 3.00 2.19
C ILE A 59 0.04 2.95 1.44
N VAL A 60 1.15 3.03 2.18
CA VAL A 60 2.50 2.91 1.64
C VAL A 60 3.20 1.76 2.35
N THR A 61 3.83 0.88 1.60
CA THR A 61 4.59 -0.26 2.11
C THR A 61 6.05 -0.09 1.73
N THR A 62 6.94 -0.30 2.70
CA THR A 62 8.40 -0.37 2.51
C THR A 62 8.99 -1.36 3.51
N THR A 63 10.29 -1.65 3.41
CA THR A 63 10.98 -2.52 4.37
C THR A 63 11.50 -1.70 5.55
N LEU A 64 11.65 -2.34 6.71
CA LEU A 64 12.27 -1.69 7.87
C LEU A 64 13.71 -1.24 7.54
N GLN A 65 14.46 -2.09 6.84
CA GLN A 65 15.83 -1.82 6.40
C GLN A 65 15.92 -0.56 5.53
N ASP A 66 15.06 -0.43 4.51
CA ASP A 66 15.05 0.75 3.62
C ASP A 66 14.66 2.02 4.38
N LEU A 67 13.70 1.91 5.30
CA LEU A 67 13.26 3.02 6.13
C LEU A 67 14.35 3.49 7.11
N GLU A 68 15.02 2.57 7.81
CA GLU A 68 16.11 2.85 8.76
C GLU A 68 17.33 3.45 8.05
N ALA A 69 17.66 2.94 6.87
CA ALA A 69 18.78 3.45 6.08
C ALA A 69 18.40 4.67 5.20
N ALA A 70 17.16 5.15 5.28
CA ALA A 70 16.62 6.26 4.50
C ALA A 70 16.91 6.15 2.98
N ARG A 71 16.84 4.93 2.44
CA ARG A 71 17.15 4.58 1.04
C ARG A 71 16.03 3.75 0.42
N GLY A 72 16.08 3.57 -0.90
CA GLY A 72 15.06 2.79 -1.62
C GLY A 72 13.76 3.57 -1.83
N SER A 73 12.65 2.84 -1.89
CA SER A 73 11.34 3.40 -2.22
C SER A 73 10.21 2.71 -1.44
N GLY A 74 9.12 3.45 -1.23
CA GLY A 74 7.85 2.87 -0.81
C GLY A 74 6.96 2.56 -2.01
N VAL A 75 6.09 1.55 -1.88
CA VAL A 75 5.05 1.22 -2.87
C VAL A 75 3.70 1.65 -2.30
N THR A 76 2.97 2.49 -3.01
CA THR A 76 1.59 2.84 -2.63
C THR A 76 0.64 1.67 -2.89
N GLY A 77 -0.51 1.63 -2.20
CA GLY A 77 -1.56 0.66 -2.50
C GLY A 77 -2.18 0.78 -3.91
N GLY A 78 -1.84 1.85 -4.64
CA GLY A 78 -2.15 2.05 -6.06
C GLY A 78 -1.05 1.57 -7.02
N GLY A 79 0.09 1.11 -6.51
CA GLY A 79 1.22 0.60 -7.30
C GLY A 79 2.31 1.63 -7.63
N SER A 80 2.10 2.92 -7.34
CA SER A 80 3.12 3.95 -7.57
C SER A 80 4.30 3.81 -6.60
N LEU A 81 5.52 4.07 -7.09
CA LEU A 81 6.72 4.17 -6.27
C LEU A 81 6.88 5.57 -5.71
N LEU A 82 7.24 5.65 -4.43
CA LEU A 82 7.57 6.89 -3.73
C LEU A 82 9.04 6.86 -3.32
N PRO A 83 9.83 7.90 -3.62
CA PRO A 83 11.17 8.05 -3.05
C PRO A 83 11.14 8.01 -1.53
N MET A 84 12.15 7.44 -0.88
CA MET A 84 12.15 7.31 0.60
C MET A 84 12.01 8.65 1.32
N ALA A 85 12.53 9.75 0.75
CA ALA A 85 12.31 11.11 1.28
C ALA A 85 10.82 11.48 1.37
N ASP A 86 10.02 11.13 0.35
CA ASP A 86 8.57 11.36 0.37
C ASP A 86 7.85 10.42 1.34
N VAL A 87 8.30 9.17 1.45
CA VAL A 87 7.76 8.22 2.44
C VAL A 87 7.95 8.76 3.85
N ILE A 88 9.16 9.18 4.20
CA ILE A 88 9.49 9.76 5.52
C ILE A 88 8.69 11.05 5.76
N ARG A 89 8.61 11.92 4.75
CA ARG A 89 7.82 13.17 4.82
C ARG A 89 6.33 12.89 5.02
N MET A 90 5.79 11.83 4.43
CA MET A 90 4.39 11.42 4.61
C MET A 90 4.17 10.74 5.96
N ALA A 91 5.17 10.01 6.47
CA ALA A 91 5.11 9.30 7.74
C ALA A 91 4.89 10.24 8.94
N SER A 92 5.35 11.49 8.89
CA SER A 92 5.19 12.46 9.99
C SER A 92 3.74 12.69 10.44
N HIS A 93 2.77 12.45 9.56
CA HIS A 93 1.33 12.60 9.83
C HIS A 93 0.54 11.31 9.59
N ALA A 94 1.23 10.17 9.45
CA ALA A 94 0.61 8.88 9.14
C ALA A 94 0.31 8.06 10.39
N HIS A 95 -0.62 7.11 10.24
CA HIS A 95 -0.74 5.99 11.18
C HIS A 95 0.27 4.92 10.81
N HIS A 96 1.22 4.67 11.72
CA HIS A 96 2.25 3.66 11.52
C HIS A 96 1.74 2.28 11.92
N TYR A 97 1.88 1.31 11.01
CA TYR A 97 1.58 -0.10 11.26
C TYR A 97 2.84 -0.91 10.98
N LEU A 98 3.28 -1.71 11.95
CA LEU A 98 4.33 -2.68 11.74
C LEU A 98 3.68 -4.02 11.38
N ALA A 99 3.87 -4.46 10.14
CA ALA A 99 3.52 -5.81 9.71
C ALA A 99 4.76 -6.69 9.88
N VAL A 100 4.76 -7.54 10.91
CA VAL A 100 5.80 -8.56 11.07
C VAL A 100 5.32 -9.81 10.37
N PHE A 101 6.03 -10.20 9.33
CA PHE A 101 5.87 -11.50 8.70
C PHE A 101 6.89 -12.44 9.34
N ASP A 102 6.47 -13.63 9.76
CA ASP A 102 7.44 -14.66 10.12
C ASP A 102 8.27 -15.00 8.86
N LYS A 103 9.54 -15.35 9.05
CA LYS A 103 10.58 -15.45 8.03
C LYS A 103 10.23 -16.41 6.87
N HIS A 104 9.16 -17.19 6.97
CA HIS A 104 8.83 -18.22 6.00
C HIS A 104 7.41 -18.22 5.43
N THR A 105 6.46 -17.37 5.84
CA THR A 105 5.06 -17.57 5.36
C THR A 105 4.20 -16.35 5.10
N ASN A 106 4.69 -15.11 5.22
CA ASN A 106 3.83 -13.93 4.97
C ASN A 106 2.52 -13.97 5.81
N GLU A 107 2.57 -14.57 7.01
CA GLU A 107 1.39 -14.85 7.84
C GLU A 107 1.06 -13.69 8.78
N ALA A 108 -0.23 -13.33 8.83
CA ALA A 108 -0.74 -12.39 9.83
C ALA A 108 -1.10 -13.15 11.12
N LEU A 109 -0.45 -12.80 12.23
CA LEU A 109 -0.51 -13.51 13.52
C LEU A 109 -1.89 -13.59 14.21
N TYR A 110 -2.93 -12.87 13.76
CA TYR A 110 -4.28 -13.01 14.30
C TYR A 110 -5.41 -12.58 13.33
N LEU A 111 -6.33 -13.50 13.03
CA LEU A 111 -7.56 -13.28 12.25
C LEU A 111 -8.79 -13.72 13.06
N GLY A 112 -9.39 -12.80 13.83
CA GLY A 112 -10.70 -13.03 14.46
C GLY A 112 -11.86 -13.10 13.45
N ARG A 113 -12.84 -13.98 13.66
CA ARG A 113 -14.04 -14.15 12.82
C ARG A 113 -15.25 -13.39 13.37
N SER A 114 -15.96 -12.62 12.52
CA SER A 114 -17.42 -12.32 12.57
C SER A 114 -17.85 -11.08 11.75
N LYS A 115 -17.20 -10.73 10.63
CA LYS A 115 -17.68 -9.65 9.75
C LYS A 115 -17.56 -10.04 8.27
N ARG A 116 -18.58 -9.69 7.47
CA ARG A 116 -18.65 -9.91 6.01
C ARG A 116 -17.57 -9.14 5.25
N LEU A 117 -17.12 -8.01 5.81
CA LEU A 117 -16.08 -7.17 5.24
C LEU A 117 -14.79 -7.34 6.03
N ALA A 118 -13.67 -7.36 5.31
CA ALA A 118 -12.35 -7.35 5.93
C ALA A 118 -12.20 -6.11 6.83
N SER A 119 -11.60 -6.31 8.00
CA SER A 119 -11.23 -5.22 8.91
C SER A 119 -10.16 -4.33 8.28
N VAL A 120 -10.01 -3.11 8.81
CA VAL A 120 -8.93 -2.19 8.42
C VAL A 120 -7.56 -2.87 8.55
N GLY A 121 -7.31 -3.56 9.65
CA GLY A 121 -6.06 -4.30 9.87
C GLY A 121 -5.83 -5.40 8.82
N GLN A 122 -6.88 -6.15 8.47
CA GLN A 122 -6.78 -7.16 7.40
C GLN A 122 -6.43 -6.52 6.06
N ARG A 123 -7.07 -5.41 5.69
CA ARG A 123 -6.74 -4.70 4.45
C ARG A 123 -5.32 -4.16 4.44
N ILE A 124 -4.85 -3.56 5.54
CA ILE A 124 -3.47 -3.07 5.66
C ILE A 124 -2.47 -4.23 5.49
N MET A 125 -2.73 -5.37 6.13
CA MET A 125 -1.89 -6.56 5.99
C MET A 125 -1.87 -7.08 4.54
N LEU A 126 -3.00 -7.08 3.85
CA LEU A 126 -3.06 -7.48 2.44
C LEU A 126 -2.35 -6.49 1.52
N HIS A 127 -2.39 -5.19 1.80
CA HIS A 127 -1.58 -4.21 1.07
C HIS A 127 -0.09 -4.43 1.28
N ALA A 128 0.34 -4.78 2.49
CA ALA A 128 1.73 -5.10 2.76
C ALA A 128 2.17 -6.41 2.08
N ARG A 129 1.32 -7.45 2.15
CA ARG A 129 1.62 -8.81 1.69
C ARG A 129 1.43 -9.03 0.19
N ASP A 130 0.28 -8.62 -0.35
CA ASP A 130 -0.15 -8.96 -1.72
C ASP A 130 0.12 -7.81 -2.70
N ARG A 131 0.08 -6.55 -2.21
CA ARG A 131 0.26 -5.27 -2.95
C ARG A 131 -0.72 -5.02 -4.11
N GLY A 132 -1.36 -6.04 -4.66
CA GLY A 132 -2.34 -6.00 -5.74
C GLY A 132 -3.02 -7.36 -5.94
N CYS A 133 -3.64 -7.55 -7.11
CA CYS A 133 -4.32 -8.80 -7.39
C CYS A 133 -3.32 -9.95 -7.44
N THR A 134 -3.55 -10.99 -6.64
CA THR A 134 -2.61 -12.12 -6.53
C THR A 134 -2.62 -13.06 -7.74
N LYS A 135 -3.56 -12.89 -8.67
CA LYS A 135 -3.68 -13.68 -9.89
C LYS A 135 -2.46 -13.47 -10.79
N PRO A 136 -1.80 -14.54 -11.28
CA PRO A 136 -0.67 -14.43 -12.20
C PRO A 136 -0.98 -13.54 -13.41
N GLY A 137 -0.14 -12.54 -13.64
CA GLY A 137 -0.24 -11.61 -14.78
C GLY A 137 -1.28 -10.49 -14.63
N CYS A 138 -2.04 -10.43 -13.54
CA CYS A 138 -2.97 -9.33 -13.30
C CYS A 138 -2.20 -8.08 -12.81
N THR A 139 -2.52 -6.92 -13.38
CA THR A 139 -1.86 -5.64 -13.06
C THR A 139 -2.68 -4.79 -12.08
N VAL A 140 -3.87 -5.25 -11.69
CA VAL A 140 -4.79 -4.46 -10.85
C VAL A 140 -4.18 -4.23 -9.47
N PRO A 141 -3.91 -2.98 -9.07
CA PRO A 141 -3.28 -2.67 -7.79
C PRO A 141 -4.24 -2.88 -6.63
N GLY A 142 -3.72 -2.89 -5.40
CA GLY A 142 -4.50 -3.18 -4.19
C GLY A 142 -5.79 -2.37 -4.07
N TYR A 143 -5.80 -1.08 -4.46
CA TYR A 143 -7.00 -0.24 -4.43
C TYR A 143 -8.14 -0.72 -5.36
N GLY A 144 -7.82 -1.47 -6.42
CA GLY A 144 -8.77 -2.11 -7.33
C GLY A 144 -9.15 -3.54 -6.95
N THR A 145 -8.74 -4.01 -5.77
CA THR A 145 -8.97 -5.39 -5.32
C THR A 145 -10.00 -5.49 -4.20
N GLN A 146 -10.58 -6.68 -4.12
CA GLN A 146 -11.46 -7.16 -3.07
C GLN A 146 -10.70 -8.17 -2.22
N VAL A 147 -11.17 -8.39 -0.99
CA VAL A 147 -10.64 -9.45 -0.12
C VAL A 147 -11.41 -10.74 -0.39
N HIS A 148 -10.74 -11.67 -1.05
CA HIS A 148 -11.22 -13.03 -1.30
C HIS A 148 -10.83 -13.94 -0.13
N HIS A 149 -11.75 -14.78 0.33
CA HIS A 149 -11.46 -15.74 1.41
C HIS A 149 -11.26 -17.12 0.80
N THR A 150 -10.07 -17.71 1.00
CA THR A 150 -9.75 -19.07 0.53
C THR A 150 -9.20 -19.91 1.67
N ASN A 151 -9.79 -21.07 1.96
CA ASN A 151 -9.25 -22.06 2.91
C ASN A 151 -8.80 -21.50 4.28
N GLY A 152 -9.55 -20.55 4.83
CA GLY A 152 -9.22 -19.90 6.11
C GLY A 152 -8.30 -18.67 6.01
N TRP A 153 -7.86 -18.34 4.81
CA TRP A 153 -7.00 -17.21 4.48
C TRP A 153 -7.77 -16.10 3.77
N ALA A 154 -7.25 -14.88 3.85
CA ALA A 154 -7.70 -13.74 3.06
C ALA A 154 -6.61 -13.41 2.02
N VAL A 155 -6.99 -13.07 0.79
CA VAL A 155 -6.09 -12.65 -0.30
C VAL A 155 -6.71 -11.53 -1.13
N PHE A 156 -5.90 -10.71 -1.79
CA PHE A 156 -6.38 -9.74 -2.78
C PHE A 156 -6.68 -10.37 -4.14
N ALA A 157 -7.88 -10.06 -4.67
CA ALA A 157 -8.31 -10.40 -6.02
C ALA A 157 -9.14 -9.27 -6.63
N CYS A 158 -8.92 -8.92 -7.91
CA CYS A 158 -9.77 -7.93 -8.59
C CYS A 158 -11.20 -8.48 -8.79
N GLY A 159 -12.18 -7.65 -9.13
CA GLY A 159 -13.57 -8.12 -9.29
C GLY A 159 -13.76 -9.21 -10.36
N GLY A 160 -12.89 -9.28 -11.37
CA GLY A 160 -12.87 -10.37 -12.35
C GLY A 160 -12.29 -11.65 -11.75
N ASP A 161 -11.08 -11.56 -11.22
CA ASP A 161 -10.37 -12.72 -10.68
C ASP A 161 -11.00 -13.28 -9.40
N ASN A 162 -11.64 -12.44 -8.58
CA ASN A 162 -12.39 -12.88 -7.41
C ASN A 162 -13.55 -13.81 -7.80
N ARG A 163 -14.21 -13.55 -8.94
CA ARG A 163 -15.23 -14.48 -9.46
C ARG A 163 -14.62 -15.76 -10.01
N LEU A 164 -13.48 -15.64 -10.72
CA LEU A 164 -12.76 -16.82 -11.21
C LEU A 164 -12.27 -17.73 -10.09
N ALA A 165 -11.91 -17.18 -8.92
CA ALA A 165 -11.53 -17.97 -7.74
C ALA A 165 -12.67 -18.87 -7.24
N GLU A 166 -13.92 -18.48 -7.46
CA GLU A 166 -15.11 -19.28 -7.13
C GLU A 166 -15.48 -20.25 -8.27
N GLU A 167 -14.89 -20.09 -9.47
CA GLU A 167 -15.23 -20.80 -10.70
C GLU A 167 -14.07 -21.70 -11.17
N GLY A 168 -13.80 -22.76 -10.39
CA GLY A 168 -12.91 -23.87 -10.77
C GLY A 168 -11.41 -23.60 -10.62
N TRP A 169 -10.99 -22.37 -10.31
CA TRP A 169 -9.62 -22.09 -9.90
C TRP A 169 -9.42 -22.49 -8.43
N THR A 170 -8.28 -23.08 -8.12
CA THR A 170 -7.89 -23.35 -6.74
C THR A 170 -6.87 -22.31 -6.30
N VAL A 171 -7.18 -21.54 -5.26
CA VAL A 171 -6.28 -20.52 -4.69
C VAL A 171 -5.72 -21.03 -3.37
N THR A 172 -4.40 -21.11 -3.25
CA THR A 172 -3.72 -21.56 -2.02
C THR A 172 -2.70 -20.52 -1.58
N VAL A 173 -2.51 -20.40 -0.26
CA VAL A 173 -1.46 -19.56 0.32
C VAL A 173 -0.35 -20.49 0.79
N GLY A 174 0.85 -20.30 0.26
CA GLY A 174 2.05 -21.06 0.60
C GLY A 174 3.22 -20.14 0.97
N PRO A 175 4.39 -20.72 1.30
CA PRO A 175 5.57 -19.96 1.70
C PRO A 175 6.04 -18.98 0.61
N ASP A 176 5.92 -19.36 -0.66
CA ASP A 176 6.31 -18.55 -1.81
C ASP A 176 5.27 -17.47 -2.19
N GLY A 177 4.12 -17.47 -1.51
CA GLY A 177 3.00 -16.55 -1.75
C GLY A 177 1.71 -17.24 -2.19
N VAL A 178 0.81 -16.45 -2.79
CA VAL A 178 -0.52 -16.90 -3.19
C VAL A 178 -0.47 -17.55 -4.57
N GLN A 179 -0.72 -18.85 -4.62
CA GLN A 179 -0.71 -19.66 -5.83
C GLN A 179 -2.12 -19.83 -6.39
N TRP A 180 -2.26 -19.59 -7.70
CA TRP A 180 -3.49 -19.82 -8.46
C TRP A 180 -3.31 -21.01 -9.39
N ILE A 181 -4.02 -22.09 -9.09
CA ILE A 181 -4.00 -23.33 -9.86
C ILE A 181 -5.24 -23.36 -10.77
N PRO A 182 -5.06 -23.43 -12.10
CA PRO A 182 -6.15 -23.53 -13.06
C PRO A 182 -6.92 -24.86 -12.96
N PRO A 183 -8.16 -24.92 -13.46
CA PRO A 183 -8.80 -26.19 -13.82
C PRO A 183 -7.92 -27.03 -14.76
N PRO A 184 -7.90 -28.37 -14.66
CA PRO A 184 -7.03 -29.23 -15.47
C PRO A 184 -7.14 -29.02 -16.98
N ALA A 185 -8.33 -28.68 -17.47
CA ALA A 185 -8.58 -28.46 -18.90
C ALA A 185 -7.84 -27.24 -19.49
N ILE A 186 -7.45 -26.28 -18.65
CA ILE A 186 -6.72 -25.07 -19.05
C ILE A 186 -5.37 -24.95 -18.35
N ASP A 187 -4.87 -26.06 -17.80
CA ASP A 187 -3.55 -26.11 -17.19
C ASP A 187 -2.48 -26.46 -18.22
N VAL A 188 -1.79 -25.44 -18.71
CA VAL A 188 -0.75 -25.56 -19.75
C VAL A 188 0.64 -25.20 -19.24
N GLY A 189 0.85 -25.23 -17.91
CA GLY A 189 2.13 -24.91 -17.29
C GLY A 189 2.38 -23.41 -17.08
N GLN A 190 1.33 -22.57 -17.11
CA GLN A 190 1.43 -21.15 -16.79
C GLN A 190 1.85 -20.90 -15.33
N ALA A 191 2.45 -19.72 -15.09
CA ALA A 191 2.86 -19.27 -13.76
C ALA A 191 1.72 -19.34 -12.74
N ARG A 192 2.06 -19.68 -11.49
CA ARG A 192 1.11 -19.80 -10.37
C ARG A 192 1.10 -18.59 -9.44
N LEU A 193 2.20 -17.83 -9.44
CA LEU A 193 2.38 -16.62 -8.64
C LEU A 193 2.26 -15.37 -9.50
N ASN A 194 1.86 -14.25 -8.90
CA ASN A 194 1.96 -12.94 -9.53
C ASN A 194 3.24 -12.21 -9.11
N TYR A 195 4.21 -12.15 -10.02
CA TYR A 195 5.46 -11.42 -9.79
C TYR A 195 5.36 -9.92 -10.07
N LEU A 196 4.31 -9.42 -10.72
CA LEU A 196 4.20 -8.01 -11.09
C LEU A 196 4.13 -7.08 -9.86
N HIS A 197 3.50 -7.55 -8.79
CA HIS A 197 3.40 -6.82 -7.54
C HIS A 197 4.60 -7.09 -6.60
N HIS A 198 5.41 -8.11 -6.91
CA HIS A 198 6.60 -8.52 -6.15
C HIS A 198 7.80 -8.78 -7.08
N PRO A 199 8.25 -7.78 -7.85
CA PRO A 199 9.36 -7.96 -8.78
C PRO A 199 10.65 -8.38 -8.07
N GLU A 200 10.81 -8.04 -6.78
CA GLU A 200 11.94 -8.46 -5.96
C GLU A 200 12.11 -9.98 -5.89
N ARG A 201 11.02 -10.76 -6.01
CA ARG A 201 11.08 -12.24 -5.98
C ARG A 201 11.75 -12.84 -7.21
N LEU A 202 11.88 -12.08 -8.30
CA LEU A 202 12.63 -12.49 -9.48
C LEU A 202 14.13 -12.23 -9.35
N LEU A 203 14.54 -11.43 -8.36
CA LEU A 203 15.93 -11.01 -8.16
C LEU A 203 16.68 -11.84 -7.13
N VAL A 204 15.99 -12.74 -6.42
CA VAL A 204 16.62 -13.63 -5.42
C VAL A 204 17.39 -14.73 -6.16
N GLU A 205 18.71 -14.80 -5.92
CA GLU A 205 19.52 -15.92 -6.43
C GLU A 205 19.14 -17.22 -5.70
N PRO A 206 19.16 -18.39 -6.38
CA PRO A 206 18.92 -19.66 -5.71
C PRO A 206 19.97 -19.90 -4.61
N GLY A 207 19.58 -19.78 -3.35
CA GLY A 207 20.41 -20.08 -2.17
C GLY A 207 20.87 -18.88 -1.34
N ASP A 208 20.47 -17.65 -1.68
CA ASP A 208 20.80 -16.48 -0.85
C ASP A 208 19.71 -16.20 0.19
N GLU A 209 19.87 -16.79 1.38
CA GLU A 209 18.98 -16.57 2.54
C GLU A 209 19.23 -15.24 3.27
N SER A 210 20.13 -14.38 2.76
CA SER A 210 20.56 -13.15 3.46
C SER A 210 19.70 -11.90 3.16
N ALA A 211 18.74 -12.01 2.24
CA ALA A 211 17.91 -10.88 1.79
C ALA A 211 16.41 -11.01 2.12
N ALA A 212 16.05 -11.77 3.17
CA ALA A 212 14.67 -11.96 3.65
C ALA A 212 14.47 -11.40 5.07
#